data_AF-A0A924ET15-F1
#
_entry.id   AF-A0A924ET15-F1
#
_cell.length_a   1.000
_cell.length_b   1.000
_cell.length_c   1.000
_cell.angle_alpha   90.00
_cell.angle_beta   90.00
_cell.angle_gamma   90.00
#
_symmetry.space_group_name_H-M   'P 1'
#
loop_
_entity.id
_entity.type
_entity.pdbx_description
1 polymer ?
#
loop_
_entity_poly.entity_id
_entity_poly.type
_entity_poly.pdbx_seq_one_letter_code
_entity_poly.pdbx_strand_id
1 'polypeptide(L)'
;ASGQGDGYDIDAGWDEFDHLALARAHDPRSLTKDPKTFQASLNGAIGAWMAGSTIEGESYQTFVARVMRAFDAAVADAGSGRTVAVFTSGGPIAQVVSHLLAGDDSLFQRTNDVVVNASVTTVIVGSSGPRLLTFNEHTHLPRDMVTFR
;
A
#
# COMPACT_ATOMS: atom_id res chain seq x y z
N ALA A 1 0.95 -15.92 14.04
CA ALA A 1 -0.04 -16.84 14.66
C ALA A 1 -1.01 -16.00 15.48
N SER A 2 -2.29 -16.00 15.12
CA SER A 2 -3.30 -15.11 15.70
C SER A 2 -3.34 -15.20 17.23
N GLY A 3 -3.10 -14.07 17.90
CA GLY A 3 -3.12 -13.95 19.35
C GLY A 3 -4.49 -14.28 19.95
N GLN A 4 -4.49 -14.69 21.22
CA GLN A 4 -5.73 -14.83 22.00
C GLN A 4 -6.35 -13.45 22.24
N GLY A 5 -7.34 -13.10 21.42
CA GLY A 5 -8.11 -11.85 21.46
C GLY A 5 -8.57 -11.48 20.06
N ASP A 6 -9.88 -11.29 19.87
CA ASP A 6 -10.59 -10.73 18.70
C ASP A 6 -10.39 -11.41 17.32
N GLY A 7 -9.46 -12.36 17.19
CA GLY A 7 -9.22 -13.15 15.97
C GLY A 7 -8.28 -12.50 14.96
N TYR A 8 -7.62 -11.39 15.30
CA TYR A 8 -6.65 -10.70 14.44
C TYR A 8 -5.49 -10.09 15.23
N ASP A 9 -4.35 -9.90 14.57
CA ASP A 9 -3.17 -9.21 15.11
C ASP A 9 -3.09 -7.78 14.51
N ILE A 10 -2.56 -6.81 15.26
CA ILE A 10 -2.33 -5.44 14.79
C ILE A 10 -0.83 -5.24 14.53
N ASP A 11 -0.49 -4.76 13.34
CA ASP A 11 0.89 -4.46 12.95
C ASP A 11 0.96 -3.12 12.20
N ALA A 12 1.58 -2.12 12.85
CA ALA A 12 1.77 -0.77 12.32
C ALA A 12 2.67 -0.74 11.06
N GLY A 13 3.39 -1.82 10.75
CA GLY A 13 4.11 -1.95 9.49
C GLY A 13 3.19 -1.85 8.27
N TRP A 14 1.90 -2.14 8.43
CA TRP A 14 0.86 -2.03 7.39
C TRP A 14 0.13 -0.68 7.36
N ASP A 15 0.53 0.32 8.16
CA ASP A 15 -0.15 1.61 8.19
C ASP A 15 0.07 2.42 6.89
N GLU A 16 -0.91 3.24 6.50
CA GLU A 16 -0.76 4.17 5.38
C GLU A 16 0.28 5.25 5.69
N PHE A 17 1.02 5.73 4.69
CA PHE A 17 1.83 6.93 4.88
C PHE A 17 0.92 8.17 4.99
N ASP A 18 1.37 9.23 5.66
CA ASP A 18 0.58 10.46 5.81
C ASP A 18 0.54 11.28 4.50
N HIS A 19 -0.28 10.82 3.57
CA HIS A 19 -0.48 11.43 2.26
C HIS A 19 -1.06 12.85 2.35
N LEU A 20 -1.80 13.17 3.43
CA LEU A 20 -2.33 14.52 3.66
C LEU A 20 -1.22 15.46 4.12
N ALA A 21 -0.32 15.02 5.00
CA ALA A 21 0.87 15.79 5.38
C ALA A 21 1.78 16.01 4.17
N LEU A 22 2.01 14.98 3.34
CA LEU A 22 2.76 15.12 2.09
C LEU A 22 2.13 16.16 1.15
N ALA A 23 0.83 16.06 0.91
CA ALA A 23 0.12 17.02 0.06
C ALA A 23 0.20 18.45 0.60
N ARG A 24 0.06 18.65 1.92
CA ARG A 24 0.17 19.98 2.57
C ARG A 24 1.59 20.54 2.52
N ALA A 25 2.60 19.70 2.74
CA ALA A 25 4.00 20.11 2.68
C ALA A 25 4.40 20.54 1.26
N HIS A 26 3.84 19.88 0.23
CA HIS A 26 4.08 20.21 -1.17
C HIS A 26 3.29 21.45 -1.64
N ASP A 27 2.02 21.55 -1.25
CA ASP A 27 1.19 22.73 -1.48
C ASP A 27 0.23 22.94 -0.28
N PRO A 28 0.39 24.01 0.51
CA PRO A 28 -0.46 24.30 1.66
C PRO A 28 -1.96 24.44 1.31
N ARG A 29 -2.29 24.74 0.05
CA ARG A 29 -3.68 24.87 -0.42
C ARG A 29 -4.22 23.58 -1.04
N SER A 30 -3.43 22.50 -1.09
CA SER A 30 -3.79 21.22 -1.73
C SER A 30 -5.18 20.72 -1.35
N LEU A 31 -5.52 20.76 -0.05
CA LEU A 31 -6.80 20.26 0.47
C LEU A 31 -8.03 21.09 0.10
N THR A 32 -7.83 22.29 -0.44
CA THR A 32 -8.93 23.17 -0.91
C THR A 32 -9.20 23.03 -2.40
N LYS A 33 -8.41 22.20 -3.10
CA LYS A 33 -8.52 21.99 -4.53
C LYS A 33 -9.64 21.01 -4.86
N ASP A 34 -10.13 21.06 -6.10
CA ASP A 34 -11.00 20.02 -6.62
C ASP A 34 -10.24 18.66 -6.67
N PRO A 35 -10.96 17.53 -6.67
CA PRO A 35 -10.35 16.21 -6.57
C PRO A 35 -9.26 15.92 -7.62
N LYS A 36 -9.44 16.39 -8.85
CA LYS A 36 -8.47 16.15 -9.94
C LYS A 36 -7.17 16.91 -9.69
N THR A 37 -7.27 18.18 -9.33
CA THR A 37 -6.10 19.00 -9.04
C THR A 37 -5.43 18.58 -7.71
N PHE A 38 -6.22 18.11 -6.73
CA PHE A 38 -5.68 17.48 -5.51
C PHE A 38 -4.84 16.23 -5.85
N GLN A 39 -5.38 15.31 -6.66
CA GLN A 39 -4.66 14.09 -7.05
C GLN A 39 -3.35 14.42 -7.79
N ALA A 40 -3.36 15.35 -8.74
CA ALA A 40 -2.14 15.77 -9.43
C ALA A 40 -1.10 16.36 -8.46
N SER A 41 -1.55 17.15 -7.47
CA SER A 41 -0.70 17.72 -6.43
C SER A 41 -0.12 16.64 -5.50
N LEU A 42 -0.93 15.64 -5.13
CA LEU A 42 -0.50 14.52 -4.30
C LEU A 42 0.53 13.66 -5.04
N ASN A 43 0.33 13.40 -6.33
CA ASN A 43 1.29 12.65 -7.15
C ASN A 43 2.65 13.36 -7.21
N GLY A 44 2.68 14.69 -7.34
CA GLY A 44 3.90 15.48 -7.25
C GLY A 44 4.57 15.39 -5.88
N ALA A 45 3.78 15.45 -4.81
CA ALA A 45 4.26 15.33 -3.43
C ALA A 45 4.89 13.95 -3.16
N ILE A 46 4.23 12.87 -3.58
CA ILE A 46 4.74 11.50 -3.47
C ILE A 46 6.05 11.35 -4.23
N GLY A 47 6.13 11.86 -5.47
CA GLY A 47 7.37 11.80 -6.26
C GLY A 47 8.53 12.53 -5.59
N ALA A 48 8.28 13.71 -5.00
CA ALA A 48 9.29 14.44 -4.25
C ALA A 48 9.75 13.71 -2.98
N TRP A 49 8.82 13.05 -2.27
CA TRP A 49 9.10 12.25 -1.08
C TRP A 49 9.92 11.00 -1.40
N MET A 50 9.59 10.29 -2.49
CA MET A 50 10.39 9.18 -3.01
C MET A 50 11.83 9.61 -3.35
N ALA A 51 11.99 10.83 -3.87
CA ALA A 51 13.30 11.42 -4.17
C ALA A 51 14.08 11.89 -2.92
N GLY A 52 13.55 11.67 -1.71
CA GLY A 52 14.23 11.98 -0.44
C GLY A 52 13.90 13.35 0.14
N SER A 53 12.81 14.00 -0.31
CA SER A 53 12.36 15.24 0.35
C SER A 53 11.94 14.94 1.79
N THR A 54 12.61 15.58 2.74
CA THR A 54 12.27 15.47 4.16
C THR A 54 11.04 16.32 4.45
N ILE A 55 9.94 15.68 4.78
CA ILE A 55 8.78 16.31 5.42
C ILE A 55 8.81 16.01 6.92
N GLU A 56 8.11 16.81 7.72
CA GLU A 56 7.82 16.39 9.10
C GLU A 56 7.00 15.09 9.05
N GLY A 57 7.49 14.03 9.70
CA GLY A 57 6.88 12.70 9.66
C GLY A 57 7.84 11.61 9.20
N GLU A 58 7.30 10.60 8.52
CA GLU A 58 8.02 9.42 8.07
C GLU A 58 8.75 9.68 6.74
N SER A 59 10.02 9.27 6.66
CA SER A 59 10.76 9.27 5.39
C SER A 59 10.31 8.14 4.48
N TYR A 60 10.47 8.29 3.17
CA TYR A 60 10.10 7.25 2.21
C TYR A 60 10.83 5.91 2.49
N GLN A 61 12.11 5.97 2.83
CA GLN A 61 12.89 4.78 3.16
C GLN A 61 12.41 4.11 4.46
N THR A 62 11.93 4.89 5.42
CA THR A 62 11.32 4.36 6.65
C THR A 62 10.02 3.62 6.34
N PHE A 63 9.17 4.21 5.49
CA PHE A 63 7.93 3.60 5.01
C PHE A 63 8.20 2.26 4.31
N VAL A 64 9.09 2.26 3.32
CA VAL A 64 9.51 1.05 2.60
C VAL A 64 10.01 -0.01 3.57
N ALA A 65 10.91 0.36 4.49
CA ALA A 65 11.50 -0.60 5.43
C ALA A 65 10.47 -1.23 6.39
N ARG A 66 9.47 -0.47 6.87
CA ARG A 66 8.45 -1.04 7.76
C ARG A 66 7.45 -1.91 7.01
N VAL A 67 7.04 -1.54 5.79
CA VAL A 67 6.12 -2.33 4.97
C VAL A 67 6.78 -3.64 4.57
N MET A 68 8.04 -3.61 4.11
CA MET A 68 8.73 -4.82 3.70
C MET A 68 8.98 -5.78 4.87
N ARG A 69 9.30 -5.26 6.06
CA ARG A 69 9.40 -6.09 7.27
C ARG A 69 8.08 -6.77 7.63
N ALA A 70 6.96 -6.05 7.53
CA ALA A 70 5.63 -6.60 7.81
C ALA A 70 5.21 -7.64 6.74
N PHE A 71 5.56 -7.39 5.49
CA PHE A 71 5.37 -8.35 4.40
C PHE A 71 6.15 -9.65 4.62
N ASP A 72 7.44 -9.56 4.97
CA ASP A 72 8.27 -10.74 5.27
C ASP A 72 7.68 -11.55 6.45
N ALA A 73 7.19 -10.87 7.47
CA ALA A 73 6.51 -11.50 8.60
C ALA A 73 5.22 -12.21 8.16
N ALA A 74 4.38 -11.58 7.34
CA ALA A 74 3.16 -12.18 6.80
C ALA A 74 3.44 -13.39 5.90
N VAL A 75 4.50 -13.34 5.10
CA VAL A 75 4.98 -14.47 4.27
C VAL A 75 5.41 -15.65 5.15
N ALA A 76 6.18 -15.39 6.22
CA ALA A 76 6.58 -16.40 7.18
C ALA A 76 5.36 -17.01 7.92
N ASP A 77 4.39 -16.17 8.27
CA ASP A 77 3.14 -16.59 8.94
C ASP A 77 2.18 -17.34 8.03
N ALA A 78 2.20 -17.13 6.72
CA ALA A 78 1.46 -17.98 5.78
C ALA A 78 2.07 -19.39 5.76
N GLY A 79 3.39 -19.52 5.58
CA GLY A 79 4.05 -20.83 5.52
C GLY A 79 3.35 -21.81 4.55
N SER A 80 3.44 -23.12 4.84
CA SER A 80 2.74 -24.12 4.03
C SER A 80 1.31 -24.35 4.52
N GLY A 81 0.34 -24.27 3.62
CA GLY A 81 -1.05 -24.67 3.87
C GLY A 81 -1.89 -23.71 4.71
N ARG A 82 -1.39 -22.50 5.02
CA ARG A 82 -2.18 -21.44 5.69
C ARG A 82 -2.38 -20.25 4.78
N THR A 83 -3.40 -19.46 5.10
CA THR A 83 -3.70 -18.19 4.45
C THR A 83 -3.63 -17.09 5.50
N VAL A 84 -2.99 -15.98 5.16
CA VAL A 84 -2.97 -14.75 5.95
C VAL A 84 -3.76 -13.69 5.20
N ALA A 85 -4.70 -13.04 5.89
CA ALA A 85 -5.40 -11.87 5.38
C ALA A 85 -4.81 -10.62 6.02
N VAL A 86 -4.43 -9.64 5.21
CA VAL A 86 -3.92 -8.34 5.65
C VAL A 86 -4.91 -7.26 5.22
N PHE A 87 -5.44 -6.52 6.19
CA PHE A 87 -6.29 -5.37 5.94
C PHE A 87 -5.41 -4.12 6.02
N THR A 88 -5.25 -3.42 4.90
CA THR A 88 -4.34 -2.28 4.76
C THR A 88 -4.86 -1.34 3.66
N SER A 89 -4.01 -0.44 3.18
CA SER A 89 -4.33 0.65 2.27
C SER A 89 -3.47 0.62 1.00
N GLY A 90 -3.68 1.60 0.11
CA GLY A 90 -3.06 1.63 -1.21
C GLY A 90 -1.54 1.66 -1.19
N GLY A 91 -0.93 2.46 -0.29
CA GLY A 91 0.52 2.60 -0.21
C GLY A 91 1.23 1.27 0.08
N PRO A 92 0.94 0.60 1.21
CA PRO A 92 1.57 -0.68 1.53
C PRO A 92 1.33 -1.76 0.46
N ILE A 93 0.13 -1.84 -0.12
CA ILE A 93 -0.17 -2.76 -1.23
C ILE A 93 0.73 -2.46 -2.43
N ALA A 94 0.79 -1.19 -2.86
CA ALA A 94 1.57 -0.75 -4.00
C ALA A 94 3.06 -1.02 -3.83
N GLN A 95 3.58 -0.85 -2.61
CA GLN A 95 4.97 -1.14 -2.26
C GLN A 95 5.28 -2.64 -2.40
N VAL A 96 4.44 -3.50 -1.84
CA VAL A 96 4.59 -4.96 -1.97
C VAL A 96 4.49 -5.39 -3.44
N VAL A 97 3.52 -4.85 -4.17
CA VAL A 97 3.34 -5.16 -5.61
C VAL A 97 4.56 -4.74 -6.41
N SER A 98 5.12 -3.56 -6.16
CA SER A 98 6.35 -3.13 -6.85
C SER A 98 7.50 -4.07 -6.56
N HIS A 99 7.72 -4.41 -5.29
CA HIS A 99 8.77 -5.35 -4.88
C HIS A 99 8.62 -6.71 -5.59
N LEU A 100 7.40 -7.25 -5.65
CA LEU A 100 7.15 -8.57 -6.26
C LEU A 100 7.30 -8.59 -7.78
N LEU A 101 7.06 -7.46 -8.46
CA LEU A 101 7.11 -7.39 -9.94
C LEU A 101 8.45 -6.88 -10.48
N ALA A 102 9.11 -5.96 -9.78
CA ALA A 102 10.33 -5.29 -10.23
C ALA A 102 11.57 -5.61 -9.37
N GLY A 103 11.39 -6.17 -8.17
CA GLY A 103 12.47 -6.35 -7.20
C GLY A 103 12.88 -5.06 -6.47
N ASP A 104 12.24 -3.94 -6.81
CA ASP A 104 12.45 -2.61 -6.24
C ASP A 104 11.11 -1.86 -6.14
N ASP A 105 11.16 -0.57 -5.82
CA ASP A 105 10.00 0.31 -5.66
C ASP A 105 9.71 1.19 -6.89
N SER A 106 10.29 0.87 -8.05
CA SER A 106 10.14 1.65 -9.29
C SER A 106 8.72 1.67 -9.87
N LEU A 107 7.85 0.75 -9.44
CA LEU A 107 6.44 0.70 -9.82
C LEU A 107 5.52 1.33 -8.77
N PHE A 108 6.01 1.65 -7.57
CA PHE A 108 5.21 2.05 -6.41
C PHE A 108 4.13 3.09 -6.75
N GLN A 109 4.51 4.23 -7.32
CA GLN A 109 3.53 5.28 -7.59
C GLN A 109 2.49 4.86 -8.64
N ARG A 110 2.92 4.15 -9.70
CA ARG A 110 2.01 3.70 -10.77
C ARG A 110 1.00 2.68 -10.27
N THR A 111 1.38 1.82 -9.33
CA THR A 111 0.49 0.84 -8.74
C THR A 111 -0.39 1.48 -7.66
N ASN A 112 0.13 2.41 -6.86
CA ASN A 112 -0.64 3.14 -5.84
C ASN A 112 -1.79 3.95 -6.46
N ASP A 113 -1.52 4.65 -7.56
CA ASP A 113 -2.49 5.51 -8.26
C ASP A 113 -3.74 4.77 -8.74
N VAL A 114 -3.68 3.44 -8.86
CA VAL A 114 -4.79 2.62 -9.39
C VAL A 114 -5.44 1.71 -8.35
N VAL A 115 -4.97 1.69 -7.09
CA VAL A 115 -5.57 0.84 -6.06
C VAL A 115 -7.00 1.29 -5.79
N VAL A 116 -7.93 0.35 -5.95
CA VAL A 116 -9.35 0.52 -5.68
C VAL A 116 -9.64 0.20 -4.22
N ASN A 117 -10.48 1.03 -3.57
CA ASN A 117 -10.96 0.74 -2.22
C ASN A 117 -11.68 -0.60 -2.16
N ALA A 118 -11.38 -1.38 -1.11
CA ALA A 118 -11.88 -2.74 -0.91
C ALA A 118 -11.47 -3.74 -2.02
N SER A 119 -10.45 -3.44 -2.83
CA SER A 119 -9.88 -4.45 -3.72
C SER A 119 -9.06 -5.48 -2.95
N VAL A 120 -8.92 -6.66 -3.54
CA VAL A 120 -8.13 -7.78 -3.04
C VAL A 120 -6.90 -7.96 -3.93
N THR A 121 -5.74 -8.04 -3.29
CA THR A 121 -4.48 -8.39 -3.93
C THR A 121 -4.02 -9.72 -3.34
N THR A 122 -3.79 -10.72 -4.19
CA THR A 122 -3.42 -12.08 -3.77
C THR A 122 -1.95 -12.34 -4.08
N VAL A 123 -1.21 -12.80 -3.08
CA VAL A 123 0.18 -13.27 -3.21
C VAL A 123 0.22 -14.76 -2.88
N ILE A 124 0.86 -15.56 -3.75
CA ILE A 124 1.13 -16.97 -3.47
C ILE A 124 2.55 -17.09 -2.90
N VAL A 125 2.67 -17.73 -1.73
CA VAL A 125 3.95 -18.08 -1.13
C VAL A 125 4.32 -19.51 -1.53
N GLY A 126 5.36 -19.67 -2.35
CA GLY A 126 5.88 -20.97 -2.78
C GLY A 126 7.30 -21.23 -2.27
N SER A 127 7.85 -22.39 -2.62
CA SER A 127 9.23 -22.76 -2.27
C SER A 127 10.29 -21.82 -2.86
N SER A 128 9.98 -21.14 -3.96
CA SER A 128 10.84 -20.14 -4.59
C SER A 128 10.61 -18.71 -4.09
N GLY A 129 9.80 -18.53 -3.03
CA GLY A 129 9.41 -17.23 -2.50
C GLY A 129 8.00 -16.77 -2.92
N PRO A 130 7.58 -15.58 -2.45
CA PRO A 130 6.28 -15.01 -2.76
C PRO A 130 6.20 -14.52 -4.22
N ARG A 131 5.01 -14.63 -4.83
CA ARG A 131 4.71 -14.11 -6.17
C ARG A 131 3.32 -13.51 -6.20
N LEU A 132 3.17 -12.40 -6.91
CA LEU A 132 1.88 -11.78 -7.15
C LEU A 132 1.02 -12.69 -8.05
N LEU A 133 -0.19 -13.04 -7.58
CA LEU A 133 -1.17 -13.81 -8.35
C LEU A 133 -2.22 -12.89 -8.97
N THR A 134 -2.83 -12.03 -8.16
CA THR A 134 -3.80 -11.03 -8.61
C THR A 134 -3.49 -9.70 -7.94
N PHE A 135 -3.77 -8.62 -8.66
CA PHE A 135 -3.69 -7.26 -8.15
C PHE A 135 -5.01 -6.56 -8.40
N ASN A 136 -5.50 -5.84 -7.38
CA ASN A 136 -6.63 -4.94 -7.49
C ASN A 136 -7.95 -5.62 -7.93
N GLU A 137 -8.17 -6.87 -7.53
CA GLU A 137 -9.40 -7.60 -7.83
C GLU A 137 -10.56 -7.01 -7.02
N HIS A 138 -11.64 -6.64 -7.69
CA HIS A 138 -12.82 -6.02 -7.08
C HIS A 138 -14.11 -6.57 -7.69
N THR A 139 -14.05 -7.73 -8.34
CA THR A 139 -15.20 -8.38 -8.97
C THR A 139 -16.14 -9.00 -7.95
N HIS A 140 -15.68 -9.18 -6.70
CA HIS A 140 -16.53 -9.54 -5.56
C HIS A 140 -17.47 -8.41 -5.11
N LEU A 141 -17.21 -7.16 -5.51
CA LEU A 141 -18.10 -6.03 -5.18
C LEU A 141 -19.26 -5.95 -6.18
N PRO A 142 -20.51 -5.74 -5.71
CA PRO A 142 -21.62 -5.48 -6.60
C PRO A 142 -21.45 -4.13 -7.30
N ARG A 143 -22.02 -4.00 -8.50
CA ARG A 143 -21.79 -2.85 -9.39
C ARG A 143 -22.19 -1.50 -8.78
N ASP A 144 -23.16 -1.48 -7.89
CA ASP A 144 -23.63 -0.29 -7.19
C ASP A 144 -22.69 0.18 -6.06
N MET A 145 -21.76 -0.67 -5.62
CA MET A 145 -20.70 -0.31 -4.66
C MET A 145 -19.40 0.14 -5.33
N VAL A 146 -19.30 0.02 -6.66
CA VAL A 146 -18.14 0.47 -7.43
C VAL A 146 -18.31 1.94 -7.80
N THR A 147 -17.50 2.82 -7.20
CA THR A 147 -17.67 4.29 -7.30
C THR A 147 -16.78 4.97 -8.35
N PHE A 148 -15.79 4.26 -8.91
CA PHE A 148 -14.95 4.76 -10.00
C PHE A 148 -15.56 4.39 -11.37
N ARG A 149 -15.22 5.16 -12.40
CA ARG A 149 -15.75 5.02 -13.76
C ARG A 149 -14.64 4.99 -14.79
#